data_AF-A0A931E908-F1
#
_entry.id   AF-A0A931E908-F1
#
_cell.length_a   1.000
_cell.length_b   1.000
_cell.length_c   1.000
_cell.angle_alpha   90.00
_cell.angle_beta   90.00
_cell.angle_gamma   90.00
#
_symmetry.space_group_name_H-M   'P 1'
#
loop_
_entity.id
_entity.type
_entity.pdbx_description
1 polymer ?
#
loop_
_entity_poly.entity_id
_entity_poly.type
_entity_poly.pdbx_seq_one_letter_code
_entity_poly.pdbx_strand_id
1 'polypeptide(L)'
;MRNPLLICTLSFLLFACNEQGNNAAGIADSSTAVSAQAAPAASVNETRENVSDKPVASFSRKVPDELNDWKFAVNVYETKQTFRFLMKMQYMELTAADTLKIPNVGMEPIVEIRPGKDAFSCIVGFLDKDKTFKEYKLVTAKDNNLSVKILHRYAAVTYEVK
;
A
#
# COMPACT_ATOMS: atom_id res chain seq x y z
N MET A 1 27.23 -57.52 -24.64
CA MET A 1 28.67 -57.29 -24.35
C MET A 1 29.06 -56.02 -25.08
N ARG A 2 29.16 -54.90 -24.36
CA ARG A 2 30.40 -54.27 -23.85
C ARG A 2 30.88 -53.15 -24.78
N ASN A 3 30.64 -51.93 -24.32
CA ASN A 3 31.31 -50.69 -24.73
C ASN A 3 32.82 -50.78 -24.40
N PRO A 4 33.70 -50.09 -25.13
CA PRO A 4 34.39 -48.92 -24.54
C PRO A 4 34.62 -47.79 -25.58
N LEU A 5 34.34 -46.51 -25.27
CA LEU A 5 35.13 -45.54 -24.50
C LEU A 5 36.35 -44.92 -25.25
N LEU A 6 36.26 -43.59 -25.40
CA LEU A 6 37.31 -42.54 -25.36
C LEU A 6 38.22 -42.25 -26.57
N ILE A 7 38.23 -40.97 -27.00
CA ILE A 7 39.37 -40.00 -27.05
C ILE A 7 38.88 -38.76 -27.84
N CYS A 8 38.53 -37.66 -27.17
CA CYS A 8 39.37 -36.48 -26.94
C CYS A 8 39.95 -35.81 -28.20
N THR A 9 39.27 -34.78 -28.73
CA THR A 9 39.93 -33.68 -29.45
C THR A 9 39.42 -32.34 -28.95
N LEU A 10 40.35 -31.69 -28.25
CA LEU A 10 40.35 -30.33 -27.74
C LEU A 10 40.58 -29.36 -28.91
N SER A 11 39.70 -28.37 -29.09
CA SER A 11 40.05 -27.15 -29.83
C SER A 11 39.31 -25.95 -29.24
N PHE A 12 40.09 -25.24 -28.42
CA PHE A 12 39.86 -23.87 -27.99
C PHE A 12 39.77 -22.95 -29.20
N LEU A 13 38.67 -22.19 -29.32
CA LEU A 13 38.69 -20.88 -29.95
C LEU A 13 38.02 -19.88 -29.02
N LEU A 14 38.86 -18.98 -28.54
CA LEU A 14 38.56 -17.84 -27.70
C LEU A 14 37.82 -16.77 -28.51
N PHE A 15 36.64 -16.38 -28.07
CA PHE A 15 36.11 -15.03 -28.29
C PHE A 15 35.97 -14.37 -26.93
N ALA A 16 36.73 -13.30 -26.73
CA ALA A 16 36.70 -12.46 -25.54
C ALA A 16 35.97 -11.15 -25.83
N CYS A 17 35.49 -10.56 -24.71
CA CYS A 17 34.99 -9.20 -24.50
C CYS A 17 33.53 -8.94 -24.89
N ASN A 18 32.72 -8.20 -24.13
CA ASN A 18 32.72 -7.73 -22.74
C ASN A 18 31.34 -7.04 -22.58
N GLU A 19 30.51 -7.40 -21.59
CA GLU A 19 29.49 -6.48 -21.09
C GLU A 19 29.12 -6.84 -19.65
N GLN A 20 29.78 -6.14 -18.72
CA GLN A 20 29.49 -6.17 -17.31
C GLN A 20 28.32 -5.22 -17.03
N GLY A 21 27.11 -5.69 -17.34
CA GLY A 21 25.85 -5.04 -16.98
C GLY A 21 25.31 -5.64 -15.68
N ASN A 22 25.77 -5.10 -14.55
CA ASN A 22 25.23 -5.40 -13.23
C ASN A 22 23.77 -4.91 -13.17
N ASN A 23 22.80 -5.76 -13.46
CA ASN A 23 21.40 -5.47 -13.19
C ASN A 23 20.92 -6.39 -12.08
N ALA A 24 21.26 -6.01 -10.85
CA ALA A 24 20.45 -6.37 -9.70
C ALA A 24 19.02 -5.89 -10.00
N ALA A 25 18.06 -6.82 -9.98
CA ALA A 25 16.65 -6.52 -10.03
C ALA A 25 16.27 -5.69 -8.80
N GLY A 26 16.43 -4.38 -8.93
CA GLY A 26 15.88 -3.39 -8.03
C GLY A 26 14.37 -3.49 -8.11
N ILE A 27 13.76 -3.84 -7.00
CA ILE A 27 12.33 -3.66 -6.73
C ILE A 27 12.03 -2.21 -7.12
N ALA A 28 11.15 -2.03 -8.11
CA ALA A 28 10.61 -0.72 -8.44
C ALA A 28 9.75 -0.22 -7.27
N ASP A 29 10.40 0.40 -6.28
CA ASP A 29 9.71 1.23 -5.30
C ASP A 29 9.25 2.47 -6.05
N SER A 30 8.04 2.39 -6.59
CA SER A 30 7.35 3.54 -7.17
C SER A 30 6.86 4.43 -6.02
N SER A 31 7.80 5.12 -5.38
CA SER A 31 7.52 6.17 -4.41
C SER A 31 7.11 7.42 -5.21
N THR A 32 5.81 7.64 -5.39
CA THR A 32 5.32 8.85 -6.05
C THR A 32 5.48 10.03 -5.08
N ALA A 33 6.41 10.92 -5.37
CA ALA A 33 6.55 12.19 -4.67
C ALA A 33 5.30 13.04 -4.90
N VAL A 34 4.67 13.50 -3.81
CA VAL A 34 3.57 14.48 -3.89
C VAL A 34 4.18 15.86 -3.72
N SER A 35 4.06 16.70 -4.75
CA SER A 35 4.67 18.04 -4.76
C SER A 35 4.06 18.94 -3.69
N ALA A 36 4.88 19.38 -2.74
CA ALA A 36 4.53 20.49 -1.85
C ALA A 36 5.07 21.79 -2.47
N GLN A 37 4.26 22.47 -3.28
CA GLN A 37 4.62 23.82 -3.76
C GLN A 37 4.42 24.83 -2.62
N ALA A 38 5.42 25.70 -2.44
CA ALA A 38 5.56 26.62 -1.32
C ALA A 38 4.53 27.77 -1.36
N ALA A 39 3.42 27.56 -0.65
CA ALA A 39 2.76 28.60 0.14
C ALA A 39 3.07 28.29 1.61
N PRO A 40 3.13 29.27 2.53
CA PRO A 40 3.43 29.01 3.94
C PRO A 40 2.44 27.94 4.43
N ALA A 41 2.96 26.75 4.73
CA ALA A 41 2.13 25.63 5.13
C ALA A 41 1.28 26.09 6.31
N ALA A 42 -0.04 26.06 6.17
CA ALA A 42 -0.90 26.13 7.34
C ALA A 42 -0.42 25.00 8.26
N SER A 43 0.10 25.36 9.43
CA SER A 43 0.69 24.41 10.37
C SER A 43 -0.41 23.53 10.92
N VAL A 44 -0.65 22.39 10.27
CA VAL A 44 -1.53 21.36 10.79
C VAL A 44 -0.86 20.75 12.02
N ASN A 45 -1.55 20.78 13.15
CA ASN A 45 -1.04 20.22 14.40
C ASN A 45 -0.75 18.73 14.21
N GLU A 46 0.42 18.28 14.66
CA GLU A 46 0.79 16.85 14.57
C GLU A 46 -0.05 15.96 15.50
N THR A 47 -0.70 16.58 16.49
CA THR A 47 -1.54 15.91 17.48
C THR A 47 -2.95 16.49 17.44
N ARG A 48 -3.95 15.59 17.41
CA ARG A 48 -5.37 15.94 17.54
C ARG A 48 -5.72 16.15 19.01
N GLU A 49 -6.41 17.26 19.31
CA GLU A 49 -7.00 17.50 20.63
C GLU A 49 -8.10 16.48 20.91
N ASN A 50 -9.06 16.36 19.99
CA ASN A 50 -10.22 15.49 20.07
C ASN A 50 -10.07 14.33 19.08
N VAL A 51 -10.35 13.11 19.53
CA VAL A 51 -10.34 11.90 18.69
C VAL A 51 -11.71 11.29 18.75
N SER A 52 -12.33 11.07 17.59
CA SER A 52 -13.63 10.42 17.49
C SER A 52 -13.50 8.91 17.59
N ASP A 53 -14.40 8.28 18.36
CA ASP A 53 -14.55 6.81 18.38
C ASP A 53 -15.30 6.26 17.15
N LYS A 54 -15.93 7.15 16.37
CA LYS A 54 -16.60 6.79 15.11
C LYS A 54 -15.59 6.71 13.98
N PRO A 55 -15.77 5.78 13.02
CA PRO A 55 -14.89 5.69 11.87
C PRO A 55 -15.03 6.93 10.98
N VAL A 56 -13.90 7.42 10.47
CA VAL A 56 -13.82 8.50 9.48
C VAL A 56 -14.08 8.02 8.06
N ALA A 57 -13.85 6.73 7.79
CA ALA A 57 -14.21 6.09 6.54
C ALA A 57 -14.57 4.62 6.80
N SER A 58 -15.61 4.14 6.14
CA SER A 58 -16.12 2.78 6.29
C SER A 58 -16.53 2.18 4.95
N PHE A 59 -16.26 0.89 4.79
CA PHE A 59 -16.74 0.07 3.69
C PHE A 59 -17.27 -1.25 4.26
N SER A 60 -18.41 -1.72 3.75
CA SER A 60 -19.00 -2.99 4.20
C SER A 60 -19.75 -3.67 3.06
N ARG A 61 -19.60 -4.99 2.97
CA ARG A 61 -20.35 -5.88 2.08
C ARG A 61 -20.80 -7.09 2.86
N LYS A 62 -22.09 -7.45 2.74
CA LYS A 62 -22.62 -8.69 3.32
C LYS A 62 -21.99 -9.89 2.61
N VAL A 63 -21.57 -10.89 3.37
CA VAL A 63 -21.20 -12.20 2.85
C VAL A 63 -22.47 -13.04 2.82
N PRO A 64 -22.87 -13.60 1.66
CA PRO A 64 -24.06 -14.45 1.61
C PRO A 64 -23.89 -15.69 2.50
N ASP A 65 -24.74 -15.79 3.52
CA ASP A 65 -24.87 -16.94 4.40
C ASP A 65 -26.28 -16.92 5.00
N GLU A 66 -26.92 -18.08 5.13
CA GLU A 66 -28.30 -18.18 5.63
C GLU A 66 -28.39 -18.19 7.16
N LEU A 67 -27.30 -18.53 7.84
CA LEU A 67 -27.27 -18.74 9.29
C LEU A 67 -26.51 -17.63 10.02
N ASN A 68 -25.65 -16.89 9.32
CA ASN A 68 -24.76 -15.90 9.90
C ASN A 68 -24.91 -14.52 9.25
N ASP A 69 -24.79 -13.47 10.05
CA ASP A 69 -24.70 -12.08 9.57
C ASP A 69 -23.25 -11.68 9.25
N TRP A 70 -22.57 -12.53 8.47
CA TRP A 70 -21.19 -12.31 8.08
C TRP A 70 -21.04 -11.12 7.12
N LYS A 71 -19.89 -10.46 7.23
CA LYS A 71 -19.54 -9.31 6.41
C LYS A 71 -18.05 -9.25 6.12
N PHE A 72 -17.73 -8.67 4.98
CA PHE A 72 -16.45 -8.03 4.71
C PHE A 72 -16.58 -6.56 5.09
N ALA A 73 -15.81 -6.08 6.07
CA ALA A 73 -15.87 -4.70 6.52
C ALA A 73 -14.48 -4.12 6.78
N VAL A 74 -14.30 -2.85 6.41
CA VAL A 74 -13.10 -2.07 6.68
C VAL A 74 -13.51 -0.73 7.26
N ASN A 75 -12.99 -0.41 8.44
CA ASN A 75 -13.27 0.83 9.15
C ASN A 75 -11.94 1.52 9.50
N VAL A 76 -11.85 2.81 9.20
CA VAL A 76 -10.68 3.63 9.54
C VAL A 76 -11.06 4.63 10.62
N TYR A 77 -10.24 4.73 11.66
CA TYR A 77 -10.44 5.58 12.82
C TYR A 77 -9.27 6.55 12.97
N GLU A 78 -9.58 7.74 13.48
CA GLU A 78 -8.55 8.69 13.89
C GLU A 78 -7.74 8.15 15.05
N THR A 79 -6.53 8.66 15.18
CA THR A 79 -5.72 8.53 16.39
C THR A 79 -5.33 9.90 16.90
N LYS A 80 -4.71 9.95 18.08
CA LYS A 80 -4.12 11.18 18.62
C LYS A 80 -3.07 11.79 17.69
N GLN A 81 -2.40 10.99 16.86
CA GLN A 81 -1.48 11.50 15.85
C GLN A 81 -2.25 11.86 14.57
N THR A 82 -2.21 13.12 14.15
CA THR A 82 -3.02 13.65 13.02
C THR A 82 -2.82 12.84 11.74
N PHE A 83 -1.58 12.46 11.48
CA PHE A 83 -1.17 11.77 10.26
C PHE A 83 -1.16 10.24 10.37
N ARG A 84 -1.67 9.68 11.49
CA ARG A 84 -1.77 8.25 11.72
C ARG A 84 -3.23 7.84 11.99
N PHE A 85 -3.66 6.80 11.30
CA PHE A 85 -5.00 6.24 11.43
C PHE A 85 -4.95 4.76 11.76
N LEU A 86 -5.93 4.27 12.52
CA LEU A 86 -6.13 2.86 12.80
C LEU A 86 -7.15 2.29 11.81
N MET A 87 -6.74 1.29 11.04
CA MET A 87 -7.63 0.53 10.16
C MET A 87 -7.98 -0.80 10.82
N LYS A 88 -9.27 -1.06 11.04
CA LYS A 88 -9.80 -2.34 11.52
C LYS A 88 -10.56 -3.02 10.39
N MET A 89 -10.35 -4.31 10.23
CA MET A 89 -10.89 -5.11 9.14
C MET A 89 -11.56 -6.36 9.70
N GLN A 90 -12.61 -6.80 9.04
CA GLN A 90 -13.34 -8.03 9.35
C GLN A 90 -13.70 -8.76 8.05
N TYR A 91 -13.58 -10.08 8.05
CA TYR A 91 -14.16 -10.96 7.05
C TYR A 91 -14.71 -12.21 7.73
N MET A 92 -16.04 -12.35 7.77
CA MET A 92 -16.70 -13.39 8.56
C MET A 92 -16.25 -13.29 10.04
N GLU A 93 -15.60 -14.32 10.57
CA GLU A 93 -15.03 -14.35 11.92
C GLU A 93 -13.59 -13.81 11.99
N LEU A 94 -12.91 -13.67 10.85
CA LEU A 94 -11.55 -13.16 10.80
C LEU A 94 -11.54 -11.67 11.06
N THR A 95 -10.68 -11.24 11.97
CA THR A 95 -10.45 -9.82 12.26
C THR A 95 -8.96 -9.49 12.17
N ALA A 96 -8.65 -8.30 11.70
CA ALA A 96 -7.28 -7.81 11.60
C ALA A 96 -7.23 -6.29 11.82
N ALA A 97 -6.06 -5.78 12.17
CA ALA A 97 -5.81 -4.35 12.29
C ALA A 97 -4.49 -3.97 11.62
N ASP A 98 -4.44 -2.76 11.09
CA ASP A 98 -3.25 -2.16 10.46
C ASP A 98 -3.30 -0.65 10.66
N THR A 99 -2.23 0.05 10.31
CA THR A 99 -2.09 1.50 10.43
C THR A 99 -1.97 2.15 9.05
N LEU A 100 -2.60 3.30 8.86
CA LEU A 100 -2.30 4.20 7.76
C LEU A 100 -1.41 5.33 8.26
N LYS A 101 -0.35 5.65 7.52
CA LYS A 101 0.53 6.80 7.75
C LYS A 101 0.44 7.66 6.51
N ILE A 102 -0.11 8.86 6.65
CA ILE A 102 -0.28 9.82 5.55
C ILE A 102 0.79 10.89 5.72
N PRO A 103 1.55 11.26 4.67
CA PRO A 103 2.54 12.33 4.81
C PRO A 103 1.88 13.67 5.17
N ASN A 104 2.54 14.45 6.01
CA ASN A 104 2.11 15.82 6.26
C ASN A 104 2.45 16.68 5.03
N VAL A 105 1.44 17.01 4.24
CA VAL A 105 1.57 17.88 3.06
C VAL A 105 1.06 19.30 3.34
N GLY A 106 0.83 19.66 4.61
CA GLY A 106 0.30 20.96 5.02
C GLY A 106 -1.23 21.08 4.91
N MET A 107 -1.94 19.96 5.02
CA MET A 107 -3.41 19.91 5.11
C MET A 107 -3.85 18.78 6.03
N GLU A 108 -5.05 18.91 6.59
CA GLU A 108 -5.67 17.83 7.37
C GLU A 108 -5.91 16.61 6.45
N PRO A 109 -5.46 15.41 6.84
CA PRO A 109 -5.60 14.22 6.02
C PRO A 109 -7.07 13.77 5.94
N ILE A 110 -7.60 13.65 4.73
CA ILE A 110 -8.93 13.12 4.46
C ILE A 110 -8.80 11.71 3.91
N VAL A 111 -9.20 10.71 4.71
CA VAL A 111 -9.18 9.29 4.31
C VAL A 111 -10.44 8.96 3.52
N GLU A 112 -10.28 8.21 2.42
CA GLU A 112 -11.40 7.64 1.66
C GLU A 112 -11.19 6.13 1.46
N ILE A 113 -12.30 5.41 1.31
CA ILE A 113 -12.30 4.00 0.90
C ILE A 113 -13.14 3.87 -0.37
N ARG A 114 -12.58 3.23 -1.40
CA ARG A 114 -13.25 2.97 -2.67
C ARG A 114 -13.38 1.47 -2.92
N PRO A 115 -14.44 1.00 -3.60
CA PRO A 115 -14.55 -0.40 -4.00
C PRO A 115 -13.35 -0.84 -4.83
N GLY A 116 -12.85 -2.05 -4.60
CA GLY A 116 -11.84 -2.67 -5.45
C GLY A 116 -12.46 -3.40 -6.63
N LYS A 117 -11.65 -4.17 -7.35
CA LYS A 117 -12.09 -4.92 -8.54
C LYS A 117 -12.96 -6.13 -8.20
N ASP A 118 -12.72 -6.76 -7.05
CA ASP A 118 -13.41 -7.96 -6.59
C ASP A 118 -14.49 -7.62 -5.56
N ALA A 119 -15.48 -8.52 -5.39
CA ALA A 119 -16.63 -8.29 -4.51
C ALA A 119 -16.26 -7.98 -3.05
N PHE A 120 -15.27 -8.68 -2.51
CA PHE A 120 -14.73 -8.48 -1.16
C PHE A 120 -13.36 -7.80 -1.22
N SER A 121 -13.30 -6.69 -1.93
CA SER A 121 -12.09 -5.86 -2.01
C SER A 121 -12.41 -4.38 -1.92
N CYS A 122 -11.51 -3.62 -1.31
CA CYS A 122 -11.57 -2.16 -1.30
C CYS A 122 -10.16 -1.55 -1.24
N ILE A 123 -10.03 -0.36 -1.83
CA ILE A 123 -8.82 0.44 -1.79
C ILE A 123 -9.01 1.54 -0.75
N VAL A 124 -8.11 1.57 0.22
CA VAL A 124 -8.02 2.62 1.23
C VAL A 124 -6.95 3.60 0.80
N GLY A 125 -7.29 4.88 0.81
CA GLY A 125 -6.42 5.96 0.35
C GLY A 125 -6.74 7.28 1.04
N PHE A 126 -6.24 8.37 0.48
CA PHE A 126 -6.48 9.72 0.99
C PHE A 126 -6.55 10.73 -0.14
N LEU A 127 -7.13 11.90 0.12
CA LEU A 127 -7.15 13.00 -0.82
C LEU A 127 -5.90 13.86 -0.69
N ASP A 128 -5.31 14.24 -1.82
CA ASP A 128 -4.29 15.28 -1.87
C ASP A 128 -4.90 16.70 -1.87
N LYS A 129 -4.05 17.72 -2.00
CA LYS A 129 -4.47 19.14 -2.04
C LYS A 129 -5.46 19.44 -3.15
N ASP A 130 -5.37 18.72 -4.26
CA ASP A 130 -6.22 18.87 -5.44
C ASP A 130 -7.48 17.99 -5.35
N LYS A 131 -7.74 17.39 -4.19
CA LYS A 131 -8.83 16.43 -3.95
C LYS A 131 -8.75 15.19 -4.85
N THR A 132 -7.56 14.88 -5.34
CA THR A 132 -7.30 13.65 -6.09
C THR A 132 -7.07 12.52 -5.12
N PHE A 133 -7.79 11.41 -5.33
CA PHE A 133 -7.61 10.21 -4.52
C PHE A 133 -6.28 9.53 -4.81
N LYS A 134 -5.48 9.37 -3.77
CA LYS A 134 -4.22 8.66 -3.75
C LYS A 134 -4.42 7.28 -3.14
N GLU A 135 -4.36 6.25 -3.99
CA GLU A 135 -4.50 4.86 -3.58
C GLU A 135 -3.34 4.44 -2.69
N TYR A 136 -3.61 3.93 -1.48
CA TYR A 136 -2.54 3.54 -0.57
C TYR A 136 -2.48 2.04 -0.34
N LYS A 137 -3.55 1.43 0.19
CA LYS A 137 -3.59 0.00 0.51
C LYS A 137 -4.81 -0.66 -0.12
N LEU A 138 -4.63 -1.85 -0.66
CA LEU A 138 -5.70 -2.74 -1.08
C LEU A 138 -5.98 -3.73 0.05
N VAL A 139 -7.24 -3.80 0.48
CA VAL A 139 -7.73 -4.84 1.39
C VAL A 139 -8.55 -5.82 0.56
N THR A 140 -8.26 -7.11 0.69
CA THR A 140 -8.98 -8.18 0.00
C THR A 140 -9.34 -9.29 0.94
N ALA A 141 -10.48 -9.94 0.70
CA ALA A 141 -10.83 -11.18 1.35
C ALA A 141 -11.23 -12.26 0.32
N LYS A 142 -10.64 -13.45 0.45
CA LYS A 142 -10.93 -14.62 -0.40
C LYS A 142 -10.45 -15.89 0.31
N ASP A 143 -11.15 -17.01 0.13
CA ASP A 143 -10.69 -18.34 0.57
C ASP A 143 -10.29 -18.38 2.08
N ASN A 144 -11.13 -17.81 2.96
CA ASN A 144 -10.85 -17.66 4.40
C ASN A 144 -9.53 -16.95 4.71
N ASN A 145 -9.12 -16.04 3.83
CA ASN A 145 -7.97 -15.18 4.03
C ASN A 145 -8.39 -13.71 3.97
N LEU A 146 -7.88 -12.92 4.90
CA LEU A 146 -7.99 -11.46 4.92
C LEU A 146 -6.58 -10.89 4.75
N SER A 147 -6.37 -10.12 3.69
CA SER A 147 -5.06 -9.64 3.28
C SER A 147 -5.05 -8.13 3.06
N VAL A 148 -3.89 -7.53 3.33
CA VAL A 148 -3.60 -6.12 3.07
C VAL A 148 -2.35 -6.03 2.21
N LYS A 149 -2.46 -5.37 1.06
CA LYS A 149 -1.35 -5.10 0.15
C LYS A 149 -1.13 -3.59 0.06
N ILE A 150 0.12 -3.14 0.19
CA ILE A 150 0.49 -1.75 -0.09
C ILE A 150 0.53 -1.58 -1.62
N LEU A 151 -0.23 -0.61 -2.14
CA LEU A 151 -0.26 -0.25 -3.56
C LEU A 151 0.79 0.80 -3.88
N HIS A 152 0.84 1.87 -3.08
CA HIS A 152 1.79 2.97 -3.25
C HIS A 152 2.37 3.40 -1.91
N ARG A 153 3.54 4.05 -1.94
CA ARG A 153 4.14 4.69 -0.77
C ARG A 153 4.30 6.17 -1.06
N TYR A 154 3.95 7.00 -0.08
CA TYR A 154 3.99 8.45 -0.21
C TYR A 154 4.90 9.05 0.85
N ALA A 155 5.64 10.07 0.44
CA ALA A 155 6.48 10.88 1.31
C ALA A 155 6.28 12.36 0.97
N ALA A 156 6.32 13.23 1.98
CA ALA A 156 6.44 14.67 1.78
C ALA A 156 7.92 15.00 1.51
N VAL A 157 8.18 15.80 0.48
CA VAL A 157 9.53 16.30 0.18
C VAL A 157 9.51 17.81 0.35
N THR A 158 10.40 18.34 1.19
CA THR A 158 10.64 19.77 1.34
C THR A 158 11.82 20.18 0.47
N TYR A 159 11.63 21.16 -0.41
CA TYR A 159 12.74 21.77 -1.13
C TYR A 159 13.23 22.98 -0.34
N GLU A 160 14.50 22.97 0.06
CA GLU A 160 15.16 24.20 0.52
C GLU A 160 15.43 25.07 -0.71
N VAL A 161 14.75 26.22 -0.79
CA VAL A 161 15.09 27.25 -1.78
C VAL A 161 16.36 27.94 -1.26
N LYS A 162 17.48 27.71 -1.94
CA LYS A 162 18.73 28.44 -1.71
C LYS A 162 18.64 29.86 -2.26
#